data_AF-A0A2N7Q7K2-F1
#
_entry.id   AF-A0A2N7Q7K2-F1
#
_cell.length_a   1.000
_cell.length_b   1.000
_cell.length_c   1.000
_cell.angle_alpha   90.00
_cell.angle_beta   90.00
_cell.angle_gamma   90.00
#
_symmetry.space_group_name_H-M   'P 1'
#
loop_
_entity.id
_entity.type
_entity.pdbx_description
1 polymer ?
#
loop_
_entity_poly.entity_id
_entity_poly.type
_entity_poly.pdbx_seq_one_letter_code
_entity_poly.pdbx_strand_id
1 'polypeptide(L)'
;MIGIDFIGFIILLIISVVVTAILHFGFKYYVIPGWWSFISKVIVGWIGAWLGSPVFGYWFEGLAYQKIYIIPAILGAIAANILVVDICKTLKS
;
A
#
# COMPACT_ATOMS: atom_id res chain seq x y z
N MET A 1 5.13 11.93 8.86
CA MET A 1 5.15 10.86 9.88
C MET A 1 6.58 10.31 10.02
N ILE A 2 7.51 11.11 10.52
CA ILE A 2 8.84 10.65 10.97
C ILE A 2 8.67 10.23 12.42
N GLY A 3 9.10 9.02 12.78
CA GLY A 3 8.89 8.43 14.11
C GLY A 3 7.65 7.52 14.21
N ILE A 4 7.33 6.73 13.18
CA ILE A 4 6.42 5.59 13.37
C ILE A 4 7.09 4.60 14.32
N ASP A 5 6.35 4.16 15.33
CA ASP A 5 6.79 3.08 16.20
C ASP A 5 6.74 1.74 15.45
N PHE A 6 7.38 0.72 16.02
CA PHE A 6 7.46 -0.60 15.41
C PHE A 6 6.07 -1.21 15.17
N ILE A 7 5.10 -0.90 16.03
CA ILE A 7 3.71 -1.35 15.89
C ILE A 7 3.05 -0.69 14.67
N GLY A 8 3.19 0.62 14.51
CA GLY A 8 2.72 1.33 13.32
C GLY A 8 3.34 0.80 12.03
N PHE A 9 4.64 0.48 12.05
CA PHE A 9 5.31 -0.18 10.94
C PHE A 9 4.65 -1.52 10.58
N ILE A 10 4.39 -2.39 11.58
CA ILE A 10 3.74 -3.69 11.36
C ILE A 10 2.32 -3.51 10.82
N ILE A 11 1.53 -2.57 11.36
CA ILE A 11 0.16 -2.31 10.89
C ILE A 11 0.17 -1.96 9.40
N LEU A 12 1.03 -1.01 8.99
CA LEU A 12 1.18 -0.62 7.59
C LEU A 12 1.67 -1.78 6.72
N LEU A 13 2.57 -2.60 7.25
CA LEU A 13 3.10 -3.76 6.53
C LEU A 13 2.02 -4.81 6.29
N ILE A 14 1.20 -5.12 7.31
CA ILE A 14 0.07 -6.05 7.18
C ILE A 14 -0.94 -5.52 6.16
N ILE A 15 -1.30 -4.23 6.24
CA ILE A 15 -2.19 -3.59 5.27
C ILE A 15 -1.63 -3.75 3.85
N SER A 16 -0.34 -3.44 3.66
CA SER A 16 0.30 -3.58 2.35
C SER A 16 0.30 -5.02 1.84
N VAL A 17 0.68 -5.99 2.68
CA VAL A 17 0.69 -7.41 2.31
C VAL A 17 -0.70 -7.87 1.87
N VAL A 18 -1.73 -7.52 2.64
CA VAL A 18 -3.12 -7.90 2.33
C VAL A 18 -3.58 -7.24 1.02
N VAL A 19 -3.42 -5.93 0.88
CA VAL A 19 -3.82 -5.19 -0.32
C VAL A 19 -3.09 -5.69 -1.55
N THR A 20 -1.76 -5.83 -1.48
CA THR A 20 -0.96 -6.34 -2.60
C THR A 20 -1.31 -7.80 -2.90
N ALA A 21 -1.67 -8.63 -1.92
CA ALA A 21 -2.09 -10.02 -2.17
C ALA A 21 -3.42 -10.08 -2.91
N ILE A 22 -4.39 -9.25 -2.50
CA ILE A 22 -5.67 -9.11 -3.18
C ILE A 22 -5.46 -8.65 -4.63
N LEU A 23 -4.63 -7.63 -4.85
CA LEU A 23 -4.35 -7.12 -6.20
C LEU A 23 -3.54 -8.11 -7.06
N HIS A 24 -2.48 -8.70 -6.50
CA HIS A 24 -1.58 -9.58 -7.24
C HIS A 24 -2.21 -10.95 -7.54
N PHE A 25 -2.82 -11.60 -6.55
CA PHE A 25 -3.35 -12.96 -6.70
C PHE A 25 -4.85 -12.97 -6.98
N GLY A 26 -5.63 -12.11 -6.33
CA GLY A 26 -7.08 -12.03 -6.55
C GLY A 26 -7.43 -11.43 -7.91
N PHE A 27 -6.95 -10.21 -8.18
CA PHE A 27 -7.25 -9.49 -9.42
C PHE A 27 -6.25 -9.75 -10.57
N LYS A 28 -5.19 -10.54 -10.32
CA LYS A 28 -4.08 -10.76 -11.28
C LYS A 28 -3.48 -9.46 -11.83
N TYR A 29 -3.48 -8.41 -11.01
CA TYR A 29 -3.01 -7.09 -11.36
C TYR A 29 -1.50 -6.99 -11.11
N TYR A 30 -0.72 -7.39 -12.09
CA TYR A 30 0.75 -7.38 -12.06
C TYR A 30 1.35 -7.05 -13.43
N VAL A 31 2.63 -6.63 -13.41
CA VAL A 31 3.46 -6.47 -14.61
C VAL A 31 4.11 -7.81 -14.97
N ILE A 32 4.65 -8.51 -13.98
CA ILE A 32 5.33 -9.81 -14.12
C ILE A 32 4.70 -10.76 -13.09
N PRO A 33 4.31 -11.99 -13.47
CA PRO A 33 3.82 -12.96 -12.50
C PRO A 33 4.94 -13.45 -11.58
N GLY A 34 4.61 -13.73 -10.31
CA GLY A 34 5.50 -14.45 -9.40
C GLY A 34 5.81 -13.73 -8.09
N TRP A 35 6.44 -14.48 -7.18
CA TRP A 35 6.70 -14.07 -5.80
C TRP A 35 7.61 -12.84 -5.68
N TRP A 36 8.61 -12.71 -6.55
CA TRP A 36 9.49 -11.52 -6.53
C TRP A 36 8.75 -10.24 -6.91
N SER A 37 7.82 -10.31 -7.88
CA SER A 37 6.97 -9.17 -8.23
C SER A 37 5.93 -8.87 -7.14
N PHE A 38 5.51 -9.88 -6.38
CA PHE A 38 4.68 -9.68 -5.21
C PHE A 38 5.43 -8.91 -4.12
N ILE A 39 6.63 -9.37 -3.72
CA ILE A 39 7.43 -8.74 -2.66
C ILE A 39 7.78 -7.29 -3.00
N SER A 40 8.19 -7.00 -4.23
CA SER A 40 8.49 -5.62 -4.64
C SER A 40 7.27 -4.70 -4.54
N LYS A 41 6.09 -5.21 -4.91
CA LYS A 41 4.83 -4.49 -4.78
C LYS A 41 4.36 -4.30 -3.33
N VAL A 42 4.69 -5.22 -2.42
CA VAL A 42 4.44 -5.03 -0.98
C VAL A 42 5.26 -3.84 -0.44
N ILE A 43 6.50 -3.67 -0.90
CA ILE A 43 7.32 -2.51 -0.50
C ILE A 43 6.67 -1.21 -1.02
N VAL A 44 6.26 -1.19 -2.29
CA VAL A 44 5.58 -0.02 -2.88
C VAL A 44 4.25 0.27 -2.18
N GLY A 45 3.44 -0.76 -1.93
CA GLY A 45 2.18 -0.64 -1.20
C GLY A 45 2.36 -0.14 0.22
N TRP A 46 3.47 -0.50 0.88
CA TRP A 46 3.77 -0.03 2.23
C TRP A 46 4.10 1.46 2.24
N ILE A 47 4.88 1.93 1.26
CA ILE A 47 5.13 3.38 1.05
C ILE A 47 3.80 4.10 0.77
N GLY A 48 2.96 3.53 -0.09
CA GLY A 48 1.62 4.05 -0.37
C GLY A 48 0.74 4.14 0.89
N ALA A 49 0.75 3.09 1.71
CA ALA A 49 -0.01 3.04 2.96
C ALA A 49 0.44 4.13 3.95
N TRP A 50 1.76 4.32 4.05
CA TRP A 50 2.35 5.36 4.88
C TRP A 50 1.96 6.77 4.40
N LEU A 51 1.92 6.99 3.08
CA LEU A 51 1.46 8.24 2.49
C LEU A 51 -0.07 8.41 2.49
N GLY A 52 -0.81 7.35 2.80
CA GLY A 52 -2.26 7.35 2.73
C GLY A 52 -2.90 8.43 3.62
N SER A 53 -2.54 8.45 4.91
CA SER A 53 -3.07 9.44 5.87
C SER A 53 -2.75 10.90 5.51
N PRO A 54 -1.50 11.28 5.17
CA PRO A 54 -1.22 12.67 4.78
C PRO A 54 -1.82 13.08 3.42
N VAL A 55 -2.08 12.15 2.50
CA VAL A 55 -2.61 12.47 1.15
C VAL A 55 -4.14 12.44 1.11
N PHE A 56 -4.77 11.40 1.65
CA PHE A 56 -6.24 11.25 1.61
C PHE A 56 -6.93 11.87 2.83
N GLY A 57 -6.17 12.28 3.84
CA GLY A 57 -6.67 12.92 5.05
C GLY A 57 -6.80 11.96 6.23
N TYR A 58 -7.26 12.51 7.35
CA TYR A 58 -7.33 11.84 8.64
C TYR A 58 -8.79 11.52 8.96
N TRP A 59 -9.27 10.35 8.53
CA TRP A 59 -10.69 9.99 8.59
C TRP A 59 -11.01 9.02 9.72
N PHE A 60 -11.99 9.36 10.55
CA PHE A 60 -12.48 8.52 11.66
C PHE A 60 -11.40 8.21 12.70
N GLU A 61 -11.31 9.05 13.73
CA GLU A 61 -10.32 8.90 14.82
C GLU A 61 -10.41 7.55 15.55
N GLY A 62 -11.58 6.92 15.58
CA GLY A 62 -11.76 5.57 16.18
C GLY A 62 -11.12 4.43 15.40
N LEU A 63 -10.72 4.65 14.14
CA LEU A 63 -10.01 3.69 13.28
C LEU A 63 -8.59 4.18 12.95
N ALA A 64 -7.98 4.87 13.90
CA ALA A 64 -6.62 5.37 13.81
C ALA A 64 -5.74 4.77 14.91
N TYR A 65 -4.51 4.40 14.54
CA TYR A 65 -3.45 4.14 15.51
C TYR A 65 -2.46 5.31 15.46
N GLN A 66 -2.45 6.13 16.50
CA GLN A 66 -1.69 7.39 16.56
C GLN A 66 -1.98 8.33 15.39
N LYS A 67 -1.15 8.30 14.33
CA LYS A 67 -1.32 9.10 13.10
C LYS A 67 -1.53 8.23 11.86
N ILE A 68 -1.72 6.92 12.03
CA ILE A 68 -1.99 5.95 10.97
C ILE A 68 -3.49 5.71 10.94
N TYR A 69 -4.15 6.25 9.92
CA TYR A 69 -5.57 6.04 9.71
C TYR A 69 -5.77 4.90 8.73
N ILE A 70 -6.47 3.84 9.17
CA ILE A 70 -6.52 2.56 8.47
C ILE A 70 -7.13 2.71 7.07
N ILE A 71 -8.24 3.45 6.96
CA ILE A 71 -8.93 3.65 5.67
C ILE A 71 -8.03 4.42 4.67
N PRO A 72 -7.51 5.61 5.00
CA PRO A 72 -6.51 6.29 4.17
C PRO A 72 -5.30 5.42 3.82
N ALA A 73 -4.78 4.62 4.76
CA ALA A 73 -3.65 3.73 4.51
C ALA A 73 -3.98 2.63 3.49
N ILE A 74 -5.17 2.03 3.55
CA ILE A 74 -5.61 1.06 2.55
C ILE A 74 -5.70 1.71 1.16
N LEU A 75 -6.30 2.90 1.08
CA LEU A 75 -6.43 3.65 -0.17
C LEU A 75 -5.06 4.02 -0.76
N GLY A 76 -4.13 4.46 0.09
CA GLY A 76 -2.75 4.74 -0.31
C GLY A 76 -2.02 3.51 -0.83
N ALA A 77 -2.16 2.36 -0.17
CA ALA A 77 -1.57 1.11 -0.64
C ALA A 77 -2.12 0.68 -2.00
N ILE A 78 -3.44 0.80 -2.20
CA ILE A 78 -4.10 0.50 -3.48
C ILE A 78 -3.58 1.44 -4.56
N ALA A 79 -3.60 2.74 -4.31
CA ALA A 79 -3.18 3.75 -5.28
C ALA A 79 -1.72 3.55 -5.72
N ALA A 80 -0.80 3.32 -4.79
CA ALA A 80 0.61 3.09 -5.11
C ALA A 80 0.82 1.82 -5.95
N ASN A 81 0.15 0.72 -5.60
CA ASN A 81 0.21 -0.52 -6.38
C ASN A 81 -0.36 -0.36 -7.79
N ILE A 82 -1.47 0.37 -7.93
CA ILE A 82 -2.07 0.63 -9.25
C ILE A 82 -1.13 1.46 -10.10
N LEU A 83 -0.68 2.58 -9.55
CA LEU A 83 0.17 3.55 -10.25
C LEU A 83 1.50 2.92 -10.70
N VAL A 84 2.16 2.12 -9.86
CA VAL A 84 3.43 1.49 -10.27
C VAL A 84 3.24 0.49 -11.41
N VAL A 85 2.16 -0.29 -11.40
CA VAL A 85 1.87 -1.25 -12.48
C VAL A 85 1.51 -0.51 -13.76
N ASP A 86 0.71 0.55 -13.67
CA ASP A 86 0.25 1.32 -14.82
C ASP A 86 1.41 2.08 -15.50
N ILE A 87 2.28 2.71 -14.70
CA ILE A 87 3.51 3.34 -15.20
C ILE A 87 4.40 2.30 -15.91
N CYS A 88 4.66 1.15 -15.28
CA CYS A 88 5.50 0.12 -15.89
C CYS A 88 4.91 -0.44 -17.19
N LYS A 89 3.58 -0.56 -17.29
CA LYS A 89 2.91 -1.01 -18.51
C LYS A 89 2.96 0.07 -19.60
N THR A 90 2.78 1.33 -19.23
CA THR A 90 2.85 2.47 -20.15
C THR A 90 4.24 2.66 -20.73
N LEU A 91 5.29 2.57 -19.90
CA LEU A 91 6.68 2.72 -20.34
C LEU A 91 7.21 1.56 -21.19
N LYS A 92 6.52 0.41 -21.19
CA LYS A 92 6.86 -0.74 -22.03
C LYS A 92 6.21 -0.68 -23.42
N SER A 93 5.18 0.17 -23.59
CA SER A 93 4.49 0.40 -24.86
C SER A 93 5.33 1.25 -25.81
#